data_AF-A0A5J4JC56-F1
#
_entry.id   AF-A0A5J4JC56-F1
#
_cell.length_a   1.000
_cell.length_b   1.000
_cell.length_c   1.000
_cell.angle_alpha   90.00
_cell.angle_beta   90.00
_cell.angle_gamma   90.00
#
_symmetry.space_group_name_H-M   'P 1'
#
loop_
_entity.id
_entity.type
_entity.pdbx_description
1 polymer ?
#
loop_
_entity_poly.entity_id
_entity_poly.type
_entity_poly.pdbx_seq_one_letter_code
_entity_poly.pdbx_strand_id
1 'polypeptide(L)'
;MMGDLTTCLKLTEDLLEEFNKGQSREELIGNINRLLDKRGALLASLKPPFSPEEQLLGKKIAALDKRLKPLLEETLLEIRQDIKQTVKKKTSMKKYINPYQSLQLNDGRFYDRKR
;
A
#
# COMPACT_ATOMS: atom_id res chain seq x y z
N MET A 1 -28.80 2.23 -15.95
CA MET A 1 -27.74 3.27 -15.85
C MET A 1 -27.76 4.08 -14.56
N MET A 2 -28.80 4.05 -13.71
CA MET A 2 -28.71 4.56 -12.33
C MET A 2 -28.06 3.56 -11.33
N GLY A 3 -28.10 2.27 -11.64
CA GLY A 3 -27.55 1.22 -10.79
C GLY A 3 -26.04 1.38 -10.58
N ASP A 4 -25.29 1.67 -11.64
CA ASP A 4 -23.82 1.65 -11.60
C ASP A 4 -23.24 2.75 -10.69
N LEU A 5 -23.88 3.93 -10.67
CA LEU A 5 -23.46 5.06 -9.84
C LEU A 5 -23.84 4.85 -8.36
N THR A 6 -24.99 4.25 -8.09
CA THR A 6 -25.38 3.87 -6.72
C THR A 6 -24.52 2.73 -6.18
N THR A 7 -24.12 1.79 -7.04
CA THR A 7 -23.12 0.76 -6.68
C THR A 7 -21.76 1.38 -6.42
N CYS A 8 -21.31 2.35 -7.22
CA CYS A 8 -20.07 3.07 -6.98
C CYS A 8 -20.09 3.80 -5.63
N LEU A 9 -21.21 4.45 -5.30
CA LEU A 9 -21.40 5.09 -3.99
C LEU A 9 -21.29 4.08 -2.84
N LYS A 10 -21.99 2.95 -2.93
CA LYS A 10 -21.91 1.88 -1.92
C LYS A 10 -20.49 1.35 -1.75
N LEU A 11 -19.77 1.11 -2.85
CA LEU A 11 -18.38 0.65 -2.79
C LEU A 11 -17.46 1.67 -2.11
N THR A 12 -17.69 2.97 -2.31
CA THR A 12 -16.93 4.02 -1.61
C THR A 12 -17.27 4.06 -0.12
N GLU A 13 -18.53 3.81 0.27
CA GLU A 13 -18.95 3.70 1.67
C GLU A 13 -18.34 2.45 2.34
N ASP A 14 -18.41 1.29 1.67
CA ASP A 14 -17.80 0.03 2.12
C ASP A 14 -16.27 0.20 2.33
N LEU A 15 -15.59 0.88 1.41
CA LEU A 15 -14.16 1.18 1.53
C LEU A 15 -13.85 1.95 2.82
N LEU A 16 -14.66 2.95 3.17
CA LEU A 16 -14.49 3.71 4.41
C LEU A 16 -14.78 2.86 5.64
N GLU A 17 -15.74 1.93 5.58
CA GLU A 17 -15.99 0.99 6.66
C GLU A 17 -14.84 0.01 6.89
N GLU A 18 -14.20 -0.48 5.82
CA GLU A 18 -13.05 -1.38 5.92
C GLU A 18 -11.92 -0.77 6.78
N PHE A 19 -11.69 0.54 6.68
CA PHE A 19 -10.72 1.26 7.53
C PHE A 19 -11.11 1.30 9.01
N ASN A 20 -12.40 1.17 9.34
CA ASN A 20 -12.89 1.23 10.73
C ASN A 20 -13.03 -0.15 11.39
N LYS A 21 -12.93 -1.26 10.64
CA LYS A 21 -13.20 -2.62 11.14
C LYS A 21 -12.11 -3.20 12.06
N GLY A 22 -11.00 -2.49 12.28
CA GLY A 22 -9.93 -2.96 13.18
C GLY A 22 -9.33 -4.32 12.80
N GLN A 23 -9.36 -4.65 11.51
CA GLN A 23 -8.92 -5.93 10.95
C GLN A 23 -7.40 -6.00 10.78
N SER A 24 -6.87 -7.20 10.47
CA SER A 24 -5.44 -7.34 10.20
C SER A 24 -5.06 -6.57 8.94
N ARG A 25 -3.80 -6.14 8.86
CA ARG A 25 -3.32 -5.32 7.74
C ARG A 25 -3.38 -6.05 6.40
N GLU A 26 -3.09 -7.34 6.39
CA GLU A 26 -3.13 -8.16 5.17
C GLU A 26 -4.55 -8.29 4.64
N GLU A 27 -5.52 -8.51 5.53
CA GLU A 27 -6.95 -8.52 5.19
C GLU A 27 -7.42 -7.15 4.71
N LEU A 28 -7.05 -6.08 5.42
CA LEU A 28 -7.37 -4.70 5.04
C LEU A 28 -6.90 -4.39 3.62
N ILE A 29 -5.62 -4.69 3.31
CA ILE A 29 -5.04 -4.45 1.99
C ILE A 29 -5.74 -5.31 0.92
N GLY A 30 -6.04 -6.58 1.22
CA GLY A 30 -6.76 -7.46 0.30
C GLY A 30 -8.15 -6.93 -0.04
N ASN A 31 -8.92 -6.52 0.98
CA ASN A 31 -10.27 -6.01 0.84
C ASN A 31 -10.28 -4.67 0.10
N ILE A 32 -9.40 -3.74 0.46
CA ILE A 32 -9.26 -2.45 -0.22
C ILE A 32 -8.96 -2.65 -1.70
N ASN A 33 -7.98 -3.48 -2.06
CA ASN A 33 -7.64 -3.73 -3.46
C ASN A 33 -8.84 -4.28 -4.25
N ARG A 34 -9.52 -5.28 -3.69
CA ARG A 34 -10.71 -5.87 -4.33
C ARG A 34 -11.82 -4.84 -4.56
N LEU A 35 -12.06 -3.95 -3.58
CA LEU A 35 -13.08 -2.91 -3.70
C LEU A 35 -12.67 -1.83 -4.71
N LEU A 36 -11.39 -1.43 -4.72
CA LEU A 36 -10.84 -0.48 -5.69
C LEU A 36 -10.92 -1.01 -7.12
N ASP A 37 -10.62 -2.29 -7.36
CA ASP A 37 -10.69 -2.90 -8.69
C ASP A 37 -12.14 -2.90 -9.22
N LYS A 38 -13.10 -3.32 -8.38
CA LYS A 38 -14.54 -3.28 -8.74
C LYS A 38 -14.99 -1.86 -9.07
N ARG A 39 -14.58 -0.89 -8.24
CA ARG A 39 -14.91 0.52 -8.44
C ARG A 39 -14.29 1.06 -9.73
N GLY A 40 -13.03 0.74 -10.01
CA GLY A 40 -12.33 1.14 -11.22
C GLY A 40 -13.01 0.61 -12.50
N ALA A 41 -13.40 -0.67 -12.49
CA ALA A 41 -14.12 -1.27 -13.61
C ALA A 41 -15.48 -0.59 -13.86
N LEU A 42 -16.22 -0.28 -12.80
CA LEU A 42 -17.50 0.45 -12.90
C LEU A 42 -17.29 1.87 -13.43
N LEU A 43 -16.31 2.61 -12.91
CA LEU A 43 -16.02 3.97 -13.36
C LEU A 43 -15.59 4.01 -14.83
N ALA A 44 -14.83 3.02 -15.31
CA ALA A 44 -14.43 2.91 -16.71
C ALA A 44 -15.61 2.64 -17.65
N SER A 45 -16.68 2.02 -17.14
CA SER A 45 -17.89 1.72 -17.91
C SER A 45 -18.86 2.90 -18.03
N LEU A 46 -18.75 3.89 -17.15
CA LEU A 46 -19.60 5.09 -17.16
C LEU A 46 -19.27 5.96 -18.37
N LYS A 47 -20.27 6.20 -19.21
CA LYS A 47 -20.16 7.10 -20.37
C LYS A 47 -21.21 8.21 -20.27
N PRO A 48 -20.88 9.45 -20.67
CA PRO A 48 -21.85 10.53 -20.75
C PRO A 48 -22.89 10.24 -21.87
N PRO A 49 -24.09 10.85 -21.81
CA PRO A 49 -24.51 11.98 -20.97
C PRO A 49 -25.09 11.57 -19.60
N PHE A 50 -24.76 12.34 -18.57
CA PHE A 50 -25.26 12.13 -17.19
C PHE A 50 -26.51 12.95 -16.91
N SER A 51 -27.50 12.32 -16.27
CA SER A 51 -28.70 12.98 -15.77
C SER A 51 -28.39 13.93 -14.60
N PRO A 52 -29.24 14.93 -14.30
CA PRO A 52 -29.04 15.81 -13.14
C PRO A 52 -28.99 15.05 -11.81
N GLU A 53 -29.72 13.94 -11.68
CA GLU A 53 -29.67 13.06 -10.49
C GLU A 53 -28.32 12.34 -10.37
N GLU A 54 -27.79 11.86 -11.50
CA GLU A 54 -26.46 11.25 -11.57
C GLU A 54 -25.36 12.26 -11.24
N GLN A 55 -25.50 13.52 -11.65
CA GLN A 55 -24.56 14.58 -11.27
C GLN A 55 -24.57 14.85 -9.76
N LEU A 56 -25.73 14.82 -9.10
CA LEU A 56 -25.83 14.95 -7.64
C LEU A 56 -25.13 13.79 -6.92
N LEU A 57 -25.38 12.56 -7.38
CA LEU A 57 -24.69 11.37 -6.86
C LEU A 57 -23.18 11.44 -7.09
N GLY A 58 -22.74 11.88 -8.27
CA GLY A 58 -21.33 12.09 -8.58
C GLY A 58 -20.67 13.10 -7.65
N LYS A 59 -21.35 14.20 -7.29
CA LYS A 59 -20.87 15.16 -6.28
C LYS A 59 -20.73 14.52 -4.90
N LYS A 60 -21.67 13.66 -4.49
CA LYS A 60 -21.60 12.93 -3.22
C LYS A 60 -20.41 11.96 -3.21
N ILE A 61 -20.22 11.20 -4.28
CA ILE A 61 -19.06 10.29 -4.45
C ILE A 61 -17.75 11.08 -4.38
N ALA A 62 -17.65 12.21 -5.09
CA ALA A 62 -16.46 13.05 -5.06
C ALA A 62 -16.16 13.62 -3.65
N ALA A 63 -17.19 13.90 -2.85
CA ALA A 63 -17.01 14.34 -1.47
C ALA A 63 -16.50 13.21 -0.56
N LEU A 64 -16.98 11.98 -0.74
CA LEU A 64 -16.49 10.81 -0.02
C LEU A 64 -15.06 10.44 -0.45
N ASP A 65 -14.75 10.52 -1.73
CA ASP A 65 -13.39 10.30 -2.26
C ASP A 65 -12.37 11.24 -1.63
N LYS A 66 -12.73 12.50 -1.36
CA LYS A 66 -11.85 13.44 -0.65
C LYS A 66 -11.50 12.98 0.76
N ARG A 67 -12.38 12.23 1.41
CA ARG A 67 -12.13 11.63 2.73
C ARG A 67 -11.36 10.32 2.63
N LEU A 68 -11.63 9.53 1.60
CA LEU A 68 -11.00 8.23 1.37
C LEU A 68 -9.53 8.37 0.93
N LYS A 69 -9.21 9.37 0.11
CA LYS A 69 -7.88 9.59 -0.45
C LYS A 69 -6.76 9.66 0.61
N PRO A 70 -6.84 10.47 1.68
CA PRO A 70 -5.78 10.51 2.69
C PRO A 70 -5.58 9.17 3.40
N LEU A 71 -6.65 8.40 3.68
CA LEU A 71 -6.55 7.07 4.31
C LEU A 71 -5.77 6.09 3.43
N LEU A 72 -6.02 6.12 2.12
CA LEU A 72 -5.27 5.30 1.15
C LEU A 72 -3.81 5.74 1.05
N GLU A 73 -3.54 7.04 1.05
CA GLU A 73 -2.17 7.59 1.00
C GLU A 73 -1.37 7.23 2.25
N GLU A 74 -1.98 7.29 3.43
CA GLU A 74 -1.39 6.89 4.71
C GLU A 74 -1.05 5.39 4.70
N THR A 75 -2.00 4.55 4.31
CA THR A 75 -1.79 3.10 4.19
C THR A 75 -0.64 2.78 3.23
N LEU A 76 -0.58 3.47 2.09
CA LEU A 76 0.51 3.31 1.12
C LEU A 76 1.86 3.76 1.68
N LEU A 77 1.88 4.83 2.47
CA LEU A 77 3.08 5.33 3.13
C LEU A 77 3.62 4.30 4.12
N GLU A 78 2.76 3.72 4.96
CA GLU A 78 3.13 2.67 5.91
C GLU A 78 3.73 1.46 5.19
N ILE A 79 3.10 1.00 4.10
CA ILE A 79 3.61 -0.12 3.29
C ILE A 79 5.01 0.19 2.77
N ARG A 80 5.24 1.40 2.25
CA ARG A 80 6.56 1.82 1.77
C ARG A 80 7.59 1.88 2.90
N GLN A 81 7.20 2.32 4.09
CA GLN A 81 8.10 2.35 5.24
C GLN A 81 8.53 0.94 5.64
N ASP A 82 7.62 -0.03 5.67
CA ASP A 82 7.94 -1.40 6.04
C ASP A 82 8.85 -2.11 5.03
N ILE A 83 8.64 -1.84 3.74
CA ILE A 83 9.55 -2.30 2.69
C ILE A 83 10.95 -1.75 2.94
N LYS A 84 11.08 -0.44 3.22
CA LYS A 84 12.37 0.19 3.54
C LYS A 84 13.02 -0.40 4.78
N GLN A 85 12.26 -0.66 5.85
CA GLN A 85 12.78 -1.26 7.08
C GLN A 85 13.28 -2.68 6.84
N THR A 86 12.52 -3.49 6.11
CA THR A 86 12.91 -4.86 5.74
C THR A 86 14.19 -4.88 4.92
N VAL A 87 14.33 -3.98 3.95
CA VAL A 87 15.56 -3.84 3.15
C VAL A 87 16.74 -3.41 4.03
N LYS A 88 16.56 -2.44 4.93
CA LYS A 88 17.62 -2.01 5.86
C LYS A 88 18.07 -3.15 6.77
N LYS A 89 17.16 -3.94 7.34
CA LYS A 89 17.49 -5.10 8.18
C LYS A 89 18.35 -6.12 7.41
N LYS A 90 18.01 -6.42 6.15
CA LYS A 90 18.82 -7.30 5.28
C LYS A 90 20.23 -6.76 5.03
N THR A 91 20.36 -5.46 4.76
CA THR A 91 21.68 -4.82 4.53
C THR A 91 22.54 -4.78 5.80
N SER A 92 21.94 -4.46 6.95
CA SER A 92 22.66 -4.47 8.24
C SER A 92 23.11 -5.88 8.62
N MET A 93 22.28 -6.91 8.40
CA MET A 93 22.65 -8.30 8.66
C MET A 93 23.78 -8.78 7.75
N LYS A 94 23.78 -8.40 6.46
CA LYS A 94 24.91 -8.67 5.55
C LYS A 94 26.22 -8.00 5.99
N LYS A 95 26.17 -6.78 6.54
CA LYS A 95 27.36 -6.10 7.10
C LYS A 95 27.86 -6.78 8.37
N TYR A 96 26.97 -7.35 9.18
CA TYR A 96 27.32 -8.04 10.43
C TYR A 96 27.81 -9.48 10.22
N ILE A 97 27.44 -10.13 9.12
CA ILE A 97 27.99 -11.45 8.73
C ILE A 97 29.40 -11.30 8.13
N ASN A 98 29.79 -10.08 7.72
CA ASN A 98 31.06 -9.84 7.03
C ASN A 98 32.13 -8.97 7.75
N PRO A 99 32.26 -8.97 9.09
CA PRO A 99 33.30 -8.21 9.78
C PRO A 99 34.70 -8.85 9.68
N TYR A 100 34.80 -10.08 9.15
CA TYR A 100 36.07 -10.81 9.01
C TYR A 100 36.62 -10.88 7.58
N GLN A 101 35.86 -10.48 6.53
CA GLN A 101 36.44 -10.42 5.17
C GLN A 101 37.52 -9.35 5.03
N SER A 102 37.41 -8.23 5.76
CA SER A 102 38.47 -7.22 5.78
C SER A 102 39.72 -7.67 6.55
N LEU A 103 39.60 -8.68 7.43
CA LEU A 103 40.74 -9.28 8.15
C LEU A 103 41.42 -10.40 7.35
N GLN A 104 40.75 -11.00 6.36
CA GLN A 104 41.34 -12.05 5.52
C GLN A 104 42.17 -11.52 4.34
N LEU A 105 42.14 -10.21 4.07
CA LEU A 105 42.87 -9.58 2.96
C LEU A 105 44.21 -8.96 3.37
N ASN A 106 44.54 -8.89 4.67
CA ASN A 106 45.81 -8.33 5.13
C ASN A 106 46.69 -9.40 5.79
N ASP A 107 47.63 -9.89 4.98
CA ASP A 107 48.96 -10.39 5.36
C ASP A 107 49.01 -11.68 6.21
N GLY A 108 48.95 -12.82 5.52
CA GLY A 108 49.32 -14.13 6.06
C GLY A 108 50.82 -14.25 6.36
N ARG A 109 51.33 -13.47 7.32
CA ARG A 109 52.67 -13.65 7.90
C ARG A 109 52.54 -14.20 9.31
N PHE A 110 52.52 -15.52 9.40
CA PHE A 110 52.79 -16.24 10.64
C PHE A 110 54.25 -15.96 11.04
N TYR A 111 54.44 -15.16 12.09
CA TYR A 111 55.74 -15.05 12.75
C TYR A 111 55.98 -16.33 13.56
N ASP A 112 56.65 -17.31 12.96
CA ASP A 112 57.40 -18.29 13.75
C ASP A 112 58.75 -17.65 14.10
N ARG A 113 58.91 -17.26 15.36
CA ARG A 113 60.22 -17.11 15.97
C ARG A 113 60.19 -17.70 17.38
N LYS A 114 60.44 -19.01 17.44
CA LYS A 114 61.11 -19.64 18.59
C LYS A 114 62.60 -19.32 18.57
N ARG A 115 63.06 -18.53 19.53
CA ARG A 115 64.26 -18.72 20.38
C ARG A 115 64.50 -17.48 21.23
#